data_AF-A0A1V5RN09-F1
#
_entry.id   AF-A0A1V5RN09-F1
#
_cell.length_a   1.000
_cell.length_b   1.000
_cell.length_c   1.000
_cell.angle_alpha   90.00
_cell.angle_beta   90.00
_cell.angle_gamma   90.00
#
_symmetry.space_group_name_H-M   'P 1'
#
loop_
_entity.id
_entity.type
_entity.pdbx_description
1 polymer ?
#
loop_
_entity_poly.entity_id
_entity_poly.type
_entity_poly.pdbx_seq_one_letter_code
_entity_poly.pdbx_strand_id
1 'polypeptide(L)'
;MGDNPLQASLEIKAKDSSQYQEIVNFIENSDISNNISKVNFTENKLIIERLNQITQTVERAGLILTLIFAALTILIAFNFIRVSIYSFREEINIMRLVGASRSFIRGPFIISGLITSVISAIMIFLIFWLIIYLGSPYVNSFVPEINFYEFFVQNWFKLFVFEFLAGIILMLISTHLATSKYLKETA
;
A
#
# COMPACT_ATOMS: atom_id res chain seq x y z
N MET A 1 33.14 -47.09 14.88
CA MET A 1 32.82 -46.10 13.83
C MET A 1 31.32 -45.86 13.92
N GLY A 2 30.90 -44.69 14.40
CA GLY A 2 29.49 -44.37 14.55
C GLY A 2 28.99 -43.77 13.25
N ASP A 3 28.16 -44.52 12.52
CA ASP A 3 27.54 -44.02 11.30
C ASP A 3 26.52 -42.94 11.65
N ASN A 4 26.45 -41.91 10.79
CA ASN A 4 25.51 -40.80 10.94
C ASN A 4 24.07 -41.33 10.82
N PRO A 5 23.26 -41.31 11.89
CA PRO A 5 21.89 -41.83 11.87
C PRO A 5 20.92 -40.90 11.13
N LEU A 6 21.34 -39.69 10.75
CA LEU A 6 20.51 -38.70 10.06
C LEU A 6 20.61 -38.84 8.55
N GLN A 7 19.44 -38.88 7.90
CA GLN A 7 19.33 -38.81 6.44
C GLN A 7 19.73 -37.42 5.93
N ALA A 8 20.24 -37.35 4.70
CA ALA A 8 20.50 -36.07 4.04
C ALA A 8 19.18 -35.31 3.82
N SER A 9 19.17 -34.01 4.12
CA SER A 9 18.02 -33.14 3.91
C SER A 9 18.34 -32.08 2.84
N LEU A 10 17.32 -31.72 2.06
CA LEU A 10 17.37 -30.63 1.09
C LEU A 10 16.22 -29.67 1.39
N GLU A 11 16.55 -28.41 1.66
CA GLU A 11 15.55 -27.36 1.90
C GLU A 11 15.22 -26.65 0.58
N ILE A 12 13.96 -26.71 0.18
CA ILE A 12 13.45 -26.04 -1.02
C ILE A 12 12.52 -24.92 -0.57
N LYS A 13 12.89 -23.67 -0.86
CA LYS A 13 12.07 -22.48 -0.56
C LYS A 13 11.30 -22.07 -1.81
N ALA A 14 9.98 -22.12 -1.73
CA ALA A 14 9.12 -21.59 -2.78
C ALA A 14 9.07 -20.05 -2.71
N LYS A 15 8.85 -19.40 -3.86
CA LYS A 15 8.65 -17.95 -3.89
C LYS A 15 7.29 -17.55 -3.30
N ASP A 16 6.29 -18.40 -3.51
CA ASP A 16 4.95 -18.26 -2.94
C ASP A 16 4.55 -19.57 -2.26
N SER A 17 3.90 -19.45 -1.10
CA SER A 17 3.48 -20.59 -0.30
C SER A 17 2.38 -21.43 -0.97
N SER A 18 1.67 -20.90 -1.96
CA SER A 18 0.74 -21.65 -2.82
C SER A 18 1.43 -22.65 -3.76
N GLN A 19 2.70 -22.40 -4.11
CA GLN A 19 3.46 -23.22 -5.05
C GLN A 19 4.01 -24.50 -4.42
N TYR A 20 4.05 -24.60 -3.09
CA TYR A 20 4.58 -25.79 -2.43
C TYR A 20 3.83 -27.06 -2.82
N GLN A 21 2.51 -26.99 -3.05
CA GLN A 21 1.74 -28.15 -3.50
C GLN A 21 2.16 -28.61 -4.90
N GLU A 22 2.44 -27.68 -5.81
CA GLU A 22 2.92 -28.01 -7.16
C GLU A 22 4.32 -28.60 -7.13
N ILE A 23 5.21 -28.04 -6.29
CA ILE A 23 6.58 -28.54 -6.10
C ILE A 23 6.56 -29.96 -5.54
N VAL A 24 5.71 -30.23 -4.54
CA VAL A 24 5.57 -31.58 -3.98
C VAL A 24 5.01 -32.55 -5.01
N ASN A 25 3.96 -32.17 -5.74
CA ASN A 25 3.42 -33.00 -6.81
C ASN A 25 4.48 -33.28 -7.90
N PHE A 26 5.33 -32.31 -8.24
CA PHE A 26 6.41 -32.50 -9.19
C PHE A 26 7.45 -33.51 -8.69
N ILE A 27 7.83 -33.42 -7.41
CA ILE A 27 8.80 -34.32 -6.80
C ILE A 27 8.25 -35.73 -6.67
N GLU A 28 7.00 -35.88 -6.23
CA GLU A 28 6.31 -37.18 -6.08
C GLU A 28 6.16 -37.91 -7.43
N ASN A 29 5.95 -37.17 -8.52
CA ASN A 29 5.81 -37.73 -9.87
C ASN A 29 7.14 -37.88 -10.63
N SER A 30 8.28 -37.54 -10.02
CA SER A 30 9.61 -37.67 -10.63
C SER A 30 10.25 -39.04 -10.32
N ASP A 31 11.15 -39.51 -11.19
CA ASP A 31 11.92 -40.75 -10.99
C ASP A 31 12.77 -40.74 -9.70
N ILE A 32 12.98 -39.54 -9.13
CA ILE A 32 13.77 -39.29 -7.92
C ILE A 32 12.97 -39.65 -6.65
N SER A 33 11.64 -39.78 -6.73
CA SER A 33 10.77 -40.04 -5.57
C SER A 33 11.15 -41.32 -4.82
N ASN A 34 11.65 -42.34 -5.53
CA ASN A 34 12.12 -43.61 -4.94
C ASN A 34 13.34 -43.44 -4.01
N ASN A 35 14.09 -42.35 -4.15
CA ASN A 35 15.26 -42.04 -3.32
C ASN A 35 14.93 -41.05 -2.18
N ILE A 36 13.67 -40.61 -2.06
CA ILE A 36 13.23 -39.62 -1.07
C ILE A 36 12.43 -40.32 0.02
N SER A 37 13.01 -40.38 1.22
CA SER A 37 12.38 -41.06 2.36
C SER A 37 11.21 -40.29 2.96
N LYS A 38 11.22 -38.95 2.93
CA LYS A 38 10.17 -38.13 3.56
C LYS A 38 10.10 -36.72 2.95
N VAL A 39 8.88 -36.26 2.65
CA VAL A 39 8.59 -34.88 2.28
C VAL A 39 7.81 -34.20 3.41
N ASN A 40 8.42 -33.22 4.07
CA ASN A 40 7.86 -32.57 5.28
C ASN A 40 6.62 -31.71 4.99
N PHE A 41 6.37 -31.36 3.73
CA PHE A 41 5.20 -30.59 3.32
C PHE A 41 3.88 -31.34 3.55
N THR A 42 3.83 -32.65 3.29
CA THR A 42 2.59 -33.44 3.40
C THR A 42 2.04 -33.48 4.82
N GLU A 43 2.92 -33.49 5.83
CA GLU A 43 2.53 -33.45 7.25
C GLU A 43 2.08 -32.06 7.71
N ASN A 44 2.65 -31.00 7.13
CA ASN A 44 2.39 -29.62 7.53
C ASN A 44 1.39 -28.89 6.62
N LYS A 45 0.87 -29.57 5.59
CA LYS A 45 -0.02 -29.00 4.57
C LYS A 45 -1.20 -28.23 5.18
N LEU A 46 -1.86 -28.79 6.19
CA LEU A 46 -2.99 -28.14 6.87
C LEU A 46 -2.61 -26.83 7.56
N ILE A 47 -1.40 -26.74 8.12
CA ILE A 47 -0.91 -25.52 8.78
C ILE A 47 -0.55 -24.48 7.72
N ILE A 48 0.12 -24.89 6.64
CA ILE A 48 0.49 -24.02 5.52
C ILE A 48 -0.76 -23.46 4.83
N GLU A 49 -1.76 -24.29 4.57
CA GLU A 49 -3.04 -23.87 3.97
C GLU A 49 -3.78 -22.87 4.88
N ARG A 50 -3.81 -23.10 6.20
CA ARG A 50 -4.40 -22.14 7.15
C ARG A 50 -3.65 -20.81 7.16
N LEU A 51 -2.32 -20.83 7.17
CA LEU A 51 -1.50 -19.62 7.11
C LEU A 51 -1.73 -18.85 5.81
N ASN A 52 -1.85 -19.56 4.68
CA ASN A 52 -2.18 -18.95 3.38
C ASN A 52 -3.57 -18.31 3.40
N GLN A 53 -4.57 -18.99 3.95
CA GLN A 53 -5.93 -18.46 4.07
C GLN A 53 -5.98 -17.21 4.97
N ILE A 54 -5.25 -17.22 6.09
CA ILE A 54 -5.15 -16.05 6.98
C ILE A 54 -4.48 -14.89 6.23
N THR A 55 -3.36 -15.15 5.56
CA THR A 55 -2.63 -14.13 4.79
C THR A 55 -3.52 -13.52 3.72
N GLN A 56 -4.19 -14.34 2.90
CA GLN A 56 -5.11 -13.85 1.86
C GLN A 56 -6.30 -13.08 2.44
N THR A 57 -6.81 -13.49 3.60
CA THR A 57 -7.91 -12.79 4.27
C THR A 57 -7.47 -11.41 4.76
N VAL A 58 -6.28 -11.33 5.36
CA VAL A 58 -5.67 -10.07 5.81
C VAL A 58 -5.39 -9.15 4.62
N GLU A 59 -4.82 -9.67 3.54
CA GLU A 59 -4.59 -8.91 2.30
C GLU A 59 -5.88 -8.34 1.72
N ARG A 60 -6.94 -9.17 1.60
CA ARG A 60 -8.25 -8.72 1.10
C ARG A 60 -8.87 -7.68 2.01
N ALA A 61 -8.82 -7.88 3.33
CA ALA A 61 -9.34 -6.91 4.29
C ALA A 61 -8.58 -5.59 4.21
N GLY A 62 -7.25 -5.65 4.06
CA GLY A 62 -6.38 -4.50 3.84
C GLY A 62 -6.77 -3.73 2.58
N LEU A 63 -6.95 -4.42 1.45
CA LEU A 63 -7.38 -3.79 0.19
C LEU A 63 -8.74 -3.09 0.33
N ILE A 64 -9.72 -3.74 0.97
CA ILE A 64 -11.04 -3.12 1.21
C ILE A 64 -10.89 -1.86 2.07
N LEU A 65 -10.09 -1.92 3.13
CA LEU A 65 -9.87 -0.79 4.03
C LEU A 65 -9.17 0.38 3.31
N THR A 66 -8.16 0.09 2.49
CA THR A 66 -7.49 1.10 1.64
C THR A 66 -8.48 1.79 0.70
N LEU A 67 -9.39 1.05 0.06
CA LEU A 67 -10.41 1.62 -0.82
C LEU A 67 -11.39 2.51 -0.06
N ILE A 68 -11.78 2.12 1.16
CA ILE A 68 -12.62 2.95 2.03
C ILE A 68 -11.92 4.26 2.37
N PHE A 69 -10.64 4.22 2.77
CA PHE A 69 -9.87 5.44 3.07
C PHE A 69 -9.67 6.33 1.84
N ALA A 70 -9.45 5.75 0.66
CA ALA A 70 -9.38 6.51 -0.59
C ALA A 70 -10.71 7.23 -0.87
N ALA A 71 -11.85 6.54 -0.71
CA ALA A 71 -13.17 7.13 -0.87
C ALA A 71 -13.44 8.25 0.15
N LEU A 72 -13.07 8.04 1.43
CA LEU A 72 -13.19 9.05 2.47
C LEU A 72 -12.36 10.31 2.15
N THR A 73 -11.13 10.12 1.66
CA THR A 73 -10.26 11.22 1.24
C THR A 73 -10.90 12.04 0.13
N ILE A 74 -11.45 11.38 -0.90
CA ILE A 74 -12.15 12.06 -2.00
C ILE A 74 -13.36 12.84 -1.46
N LEU A 75 -14.14 12.26 -0.54
CA LEU A 75 -15.33 12.89 0.03
C LEU A 75 -14.96 14.14 0.86
N ILE A 76 -13.92 14.06 1.68
CA ILE A 76 -13.44 15.20 2.48
C ILE A 76 -12.95 16.31 1.55
N ALA A 77 -12.13 15.98 0.55
CA ALA A 77 -11.64 16.94 -0.43
C ALA A 77 -12.78 17.59 -1.22
N PHE A 78 -13.80 16.81 -1.58
CA PHE A 78 -15.00 17.29 -2.27
C PHE A 78 -15.76 18.32 -1.43
N ASN A 79 -15.97 18.06 -0.14
CA ASN A 79 -16.60 19.00 0.77
C ASN A 79 -15.75 20.26 1.00
N PHE A 80 -14.43 20.10 1.13
CA PHE A 80 -13.51 21.23 1.29
C PHE A 80 -13.56 22.18 0.09
N ILE A 81 -13.49 21.65 -1.13
CA ILE A 81 -13.55 22.46 -2.36
C ILE A 81 -14.91 23.16 -2.48
N ARG A 82 -16.01 22.49 -2.11
CA ARG A 82 -17.35 23.11 -2.08
C ARG A 82 -17.38 24.34 -1.18
N VAL A 83 -16.90 24.20 0.05
CA VAL A 83 -16.84 25.31 1.02
C VAL A 83 -15.95 26.42 0.48
N SER A 84 -14.79 26.07 -0.08
CA SER A 84 -13.84 27.05 -0.63
C SER A 84 -14.42 27.83 -1.81
N ILE A 85 -15.10 27.18 -2.76
CA ILE A 85 -15.80 27.84 -3.87
C ILE A 85 -16.86 28.81 -3.35
N TYR A 86 -17.59 28.44 -2.30
CA TYR A 86 -18.59 29.32 -1.71
C TYR A 86 -17.95 30.56 -1.06
N SER A 87 -16.83 30.38 -0.35
CA SER A 87 -16.07 31.48 0.27
C SER A 87 -15.50 32.45 -0.75
N PHE A 88 -15.06 31.97 -1.92
CA PHE A 88 -14.47 32.80 -2.99
C PHE A 88 -15.42 33.06 -4.17
N ARG A 89 -16.73 32.96 -3.96
CA ARG A 89 -17.72 33.04 -5.05
C ARG A 89 -17.66 34.37 -5.83
N GLU A 90 -17.37 35.48 -5.14
CA GLU A 90 -17.33 36.82 -5.75
C GLU A 90 -16.15 36.95 -6.69
N GLU A 91 -14.97 36.49 -6.27
CA GLU A 91 -13.77 36.45 -7.11
C GLU A 91 -13.97 35.55 -8.34
N ILE A 92 -14.58 34.38 -8.16
CA ILE A 92 -14.91 33.47 -9.26
C ILE A 92 -15.87 34.13 -10.25
N ASN A 93 -16.86 34.90 -9.77
CA ASN A 93 -17.78 35.64 -10.63
C ASN A 93 -17.05 36.74 -11.41
N ILE A 94 -16.14 37.48 -10.79
CA ILE A 94 -15.30 38.48 -11.48
C ILE A 94 -14.46 37.81 -12.57
N MET A 95 -13.79 36.70 -12.26
CA MET A 95 -13.01 35.93 -13.25
C MET A 95 -13.87 35.49 -14.44
N ARG A 96 -15.12 35.08 -14.20
CA ARG A 96 -16.06 34.70 -15.26
C ARG A 96 -16.51 35.89 -16.11
N LEU A 97 -16.77 37.05 -15.50
CA LEU A 97 -17.17 38.27 -16.24
C LEU A 97 -16.10 38.73 -17.23
N VAL A 98 -14.82 38.47 -16.94
CA VAL A 98 -13.69 38.77 -17.84
C VAL A 98 -13.45 37.64 -18.86
N GLY A 99 -14.30 36.60 -18.89
CA GLY A 99 -14.22 35.50 -19.84
C GLY A 99 -13.17 34.43 -19.52
N ALA A 100 -12.76 34.30 -18.25
CA ALA A 100 -11.77 33.30 -17.86
C ALA A 100 -12.27 31.86 -18.14
N SER A 101 -11.38 31.02 -18.66
CA SER A 101 -11.69 29.62 -18.92
C SER A 101 -11.90 28.82 -17.63
N ARG A 102 -12.66 27.71 -17.71
CA ARG A 102 -12.90 26.82 -16.55
C ARG A 102 -11.61 26.29 -15.94
N SER A 103 -10.55 26.12 -16.73
CA SER A 103 -9.23 25.67 -16.25
C SER A 103 -8.50 26.75 -15.47
N PHE A 104 -8.65 28.02 -15.87
CA PHE A 104 -8.05 29.15 -15.15
C PHE A 104 -8.64 29.28 -13.74
N ILE A 105 -9.96 29.13 -13.60
CA ILE A 105 -10.65 29.14 -12.30
C ILE A 105 -10.22 27.95 -11.42
N ARG A 106 -9.83 26.82 -12.02
CA ARG A 106 -9.37 25.62 -11.30
C ARG A 106 -7.91 25.66 -10.86
N GLY A 107 -7.07 26.46 -11.53
CA GLY A 107 -5.64 26.55 -11.29
C GLY A 107 -5.27 26.73 -9.81
N PRO A 108 -5.84 27.72 -9.11
CA PRO A 108 -5.51 27.98 -7.69
C PRO A 108 -5.77 26.77 -6.78
N PHE A 109 -6.83 26.01 -7.04
CA PHE A 109 -7.18 24.82 -6.25
C PHE A 109 -6.22 23.66 -6.50
N ILE A 110 -5.81 23.46 -7.75
CA ILE A 110 -4.83 22.42 -8.12
C ILE A 110 -3.47 22.74 -7.50
N ILE A 111 -3.01 23.99 -7.61
CA ILE A 111 -1.72 24.42 -7.06
C ILE A 111 -1.71 24.30 -5.54
N SER A 112 -2.76 24.81 -4.88
CA SER A 112 -2.90 24.68 -3.42
C SER A 112 -2.90 23.22 -2.99
N GLY A 113 -3.59 22.35 -3.73
CA GLY A 113 -3.59 20.90 -3.50
C GLY A 113 -2.23 20.24 -3.67
N LEU A 114 -1.47 20.61 -4.70
CA LEU A 114 -0.11 20.09 -4.91
C LEU A 114 0.84 20.50 -3.78
N ILE A 115 0.78 21.76 -3.34
CA ILE A 115 1.59 22.25 -2.23
C ILE A 115 1.26 21.49 -0.94
N THR A 116 -0.02 21.29 -0.64
CA THR A 116 -0.42 20.52 0.55
C THR A 116 0.01 19.06 0.44
N SER A 117 -0.09 18.42 -0.73
CA SER A 117 0.43 17.05 -0.93
C SER A 117 1.93 16.92 -0.69
N VAL A 118 2.74 17.89 -1.12
CA VAL A 118 4.19 17.91 -0.85
C VAL A 118 4.46 18.01 0.66
N ILE A 119 3.81 18.95 1.34
CA ILE A 119 3.99 19.16 2.77
C ILE A 119 3.52 17.93 3.56
N SER A 120 2.36 17.38 3.20
CA SER A 120 1.82 16.17 3.81
C SER A 120 2.76 14.98 3.64
N ALA A 121 3.31 14.76 2.44
CA ALA A 121 4.26 13.66 2.17
C ALA A 121 5.54 13.76 3.00
N ILE A 122 6.07 14.96 3.22
CA ILE A 122 7.23 15.15 4.09
C ILE A 122 6.85 14.88 5.55
N MET A 123 5.71 15.42 5.99
CA MET A 123 5.25 15.30 7.37
C MET A 123 4.95 13.85 7.76
N ILE A 124 4.23 13.12 6.91
CA ILE A 124 3.89 11.71 7.14
C ILE A 124 5.13 10.83 7.11
N PHE A 125 6.10 11.09 6.22
CA PHE A 125 7.36 10.36 6.17
C PHE A 125 8.15 10.51 7.48
N LEU A 126 8.20 11.72 8.05
CA LEU A 126 8.82 11.97 9.35
C LEU A 126 8.09 11.26 10.49
N ILE A 127 6.75 11.25 10.47
CA ILE A 127 5.94 10.52 11.45
C ILE A 127 6.22 9.01 11.36
N PHE A 128 6.24 8.44 10.15
CA PHE A 128 6.57 7.03 9.94
C PHE A 128 7.96 6.68 10.44
N TRP A 129 8.95 7.51 10.10
CA TRP A 129 10.32 7.32 10.58
C TRP A 129 10.37 7.31 12.11
N LEU A 130 9.67 8.24 12.77
CA LEU A 130 9.61 8.31 14.23
C LEU A 130 8.92 7.07 14.84
N ILE A 131 7.80 6.63 14.26
CA ILE A 131 7.08 5.44 14.71
C ILE A 131 7.98 4.19 14.61
N ILE A 132 8.69 4.03 13.48
CA ILE A 132 9.57 2.88 13.28
C ILE A 132 10.77 2.94 14.22
N TYR A 133 11.37 4.12 14.38
CA TYR A 133 12.51 4.31 15.28
C TYR A 133 12.16 3.96 16.74
N LEU A 134 11.00 4.41 17.23
CA LEU A 134 10.54 4.11 18.60
C LEU A 134 9.97 2.70 18.75
N GLY A 135 9.31 2.18 17.71
CA GLY A 135 8.59 0.90 17.73
C GLY A 135 9.46 -0.32 17.45
N SER A 136 10.52 -0.18 16.64
CA SER A 136 11.38 -1.30 16.24
C SER A 136 11.94 -2.14 17.39
N PRO A 137 12.41 -1.59 18.54
CA PRO A 137 12.91 -2.44 19.63
C PRO A 137 11.82 -3.32 20.26
N TYR A 138 10.58 -2.82 20.35
CA TYR A 138 9.45 -3.60 20.85
C TYR A 138 9.13 -4.74 19.90
N VAL A 139 9.06 -4.46 18.60
CA VAL A 139 8.70 -5.47 17.59
C VAL A 139 9.78 -6.54 17.43
N ASN A 140 11.06 -6.16 17.41
CA ASN A 140 12.18 -7.09 17.32
C ASN A 140 12.23 -8.08 18.51
N SER A 141 11.64 -7.71 19.66
CA SER A 141 11.55 -8.60 20.83
C SER A 141 10.50 -9.71 20.65
N PHE A 142 9.47 -9.48 19.82
CA PHE A 142 8.43 -10.47 19.52
C PHE A 142 8.74 -11.26 18.25
N VAL A 143 9.36 -10.63 17.24
CA VAL A 143 9.70 -11.26 15.96
C VAL A 143 11.14 -10.89 15.57
N PRO A 144 12.15 -11.61 16.07
CA PRO A 144 13.57 -11.29 15.85
C PRO A 144 14.00 -11.40 14.38
N GLU A 145 13.27 -12.17 13.59
CA GLU A 145 13.54 -12.41 12.17
C GLU A 145 13.20 -11.19 11.29
N ILE A 146 12.42 -10.23 11.79
CA ILE A 146 11.96 -9.07 11.01
C ILE A 146 12.52 -7.77 11.60
N ASN A 147 13.53 -7.19 10.93
CA ASN A 147 14.08 -5.88 11.28
C ASN A 147 13.42 -4.75 10.48
N PHE A 148 12.34 -4.17 11.02
CA PHE A 148 11.59 -3.08 10.38
C PHE A 148 12.42 -1.82 10.14
N TYR A 149 13.33 -1.49 11.06
CA TYR A 149 14.18 -0.32 10.93
C TYR A 149 15.15 -0.45 9.76
N GLU A 150 15.81 -1.61 9.66
CA GLU A 150 16.73 -1.89 8.55
C GLU A 150 15.99 -1.89 7.20
N PHE A 151 14.82 -2.53 7.14
CA PHE A 151 13.99 -2.52 5.93
C PHE A 151 13.62 -1.10 5.49
N PHE A 152 13.20 -0.24 6.44
CA PHE A 152 12.84 1.15 6.17
C PHE A 152 14.04 1.94 5.65
N VAL A 153 15.19 1.85 6.32
CA VAL A 153 16.41 2.59 5.92
C VAL A 153 16.93 2.13 4.56
N GLN A 154 16.79 0.85 4.20
CA GLN A 154 17.19 0.38 2.87
C GLN A 154 16.24 0.85 1.76
N ASN A 155 14.95 1.05 2.06
CA ASN A 155 13.91 1.34 1.07
C ASN A 155 13.32 2.75 1.18
N TRP A 156 13.88 3.62 2.01
CA TRP A 156 13.31 4.93 2.37
C TRP A 156 12.91 5.76 1.14
N PHE A 157 13.78 5.80 0.12
CA PHE A 157 13.54 6.57 -1.09
C PHE A 157 12.36 6.01 -1.91
N LYS A 158 12.27 4.68 -2.04
CA LYS A 158 11.17 4.03 -2.76
C LYS A 158 9.84 4.28 -2.04
N LEU A 159 9.84 4.18 -0.72
CA LEU A 159 8.66 4.43 0.12
C LEU A 159 8.19 5.89 -0.02
N PHE A 160 9.12 6.84 0.09
CA PHE A 160 8.81 8.26 -0.07
C PHE A 160 8.24 8.59 -1.46
N VAL A 161 8.87 8.08 -2.53
CA VAL A 161 8.39 8.32 -3.90
C VAL A 161 7.02 7.70 -4.12
N PHE A 162 6.80 6.47 -3.64
CA PHE A 162 5.51 5.80 -3.75
C PHE A 162 4.40 6.59 -3.04
N GLU A 163 4.64 6.99 -1.81
CA GLU A 163 3.70 7.79 -1.00
C GLU A 163 3.40 9.15 -1.66
N PHE A 164 4.43 9.85 -2.11
CA PHE A 164 4.29 11.13 -2.78
C PHE A 164 3.46 11.04 -4.06
N LEU A 165 3.74 10.04 -4.91
CA LEU A 165 2.98 9.81 -6.14
C LEU A 165 1.53 9.42 -5.84
N ALA A 166 1.30 8.54 -4.87
CA ALA A 166 -0.05 8.17 -4.45
C ALA A 166 -0.85 9.40 -3.97
N GLY A 167 -0.22 10.27 -3.18
CA GLY A 167 -0.82 11.52 -2.70
C GLY A 167 -1.18 12.48 -3.84
N ILE A 168 -0.29 12.67 -4.82
CA ILE A 168 -0.57 13.52 -6.00
C ILE A 168 -1.72 12.93 -6.82
N ILE A 169 -1.72 11.63 -7.08
CA ILE A 169 -2.77 10.97 -7.86
C ILE A 169 -4.13 11.15 -7.17
N LEU A 170 -4.21 10.89 -5.87
CA LEU A 170 -5.44 11.08 -5.10
C LEU A 170 -5.90 12.55 -5.09
N MET A 171 -4.96 13.49 -4.98
CA MET A 171 -5.27 14.92 -5.05
C MET A 171 -5.85 15.30 -6.42
N LEU A 172 -5.19 14.92 -7.52
CA LEU A 172 -5.65 15.22 -8.87
C LEU A 172 -7.05 14.66 -9.15
N ILE A 173 -7.30 13.39 -8.75
CA ILE A 173 -8.61 12.77 -8.86
C ILE A 173 -9.66 13.56 -8.07
N SER A 174 -9.35 13.88 -6.81
CA SER A 174 -10.26 14.60 -5.93
C SER A 174 -10.60 16.00 -6.44
N THR A 175 -9.59 16.77 -6.86
CA THR A 175 -9.78 18.12 -7.41
C THR A 175 -10.56 18.06 -8.72
N HIS A 176 -10.29 17.10 -9.59
CA HIS A 176 -11.01 16.95 -10.85
C HIS A 176 -12.51 16.65 -10.62
N LEU A 177 -12.82 15.70 -9.73
CA LEU A 177 -14.20 15.33 -9.40
C LEU A 177 -14.97 16.48 -8.74
N ALA A 178 -14.34 17.19 -7.79
CA ALA A 178 -14.99 18.29 -7.09
C ALA A 178 -15.25 19.49 -7.99
N THR A 179 -14.26 19.89 -8.78
CA THR A 179 -14.37 21.07 -9.65
C THR A 179 -15.25 20.81 -10.88
N SER A 180 -15.35 19.57 -11.37
CA SER A 180 -16.26 19.22 -12.47
C SER A 180 -17.73 19.31 -12.07
N LYS A 181 -18.06 18.98 -10.81
CA LYS A 181 -19.42 19.07 -10.29
C LYS A 181 -19.83 20.50 -9.94
N TYR A 182 -19.03 21.22 -9.14
CA TYR A 182 -19.46 22.51 -8.59
C TYR A 182 -19.29 23.73 -9.52
N LEU A 183 -18.33 23.71 -10.45
CA LEU A 183 -18.24 24.76 -11.47
C LEU A 183 -19.33 24.62 -12.55
N LYS A 184 -20.07 23.50 -12.58
CA LYS A 184 -21.18 23.27 -13.49
C LYS A 184 -22.52 23.70 -12.88
N GLU A 185 -22.68 23.59 -11.57
CA GLU A 185 -23.89 23.99 -10.82
C GLU A 185 -24.01 25.51 -10.55
N THR A 186 -22.89 26.24 -10.57
CA THR A 186 -22.87 27.70 -10.38
C THR A 186 -22.91 28.47 -11.71
N ALA A 187 -23.12 27.79 -12.83
CA ALA A 187 -23.17 28.38 -14.17
C ALA A 187 -24.62 28.58 -14.63
#